data_AF-F4S7V7-F1
#
_entry.id   AF-F4S7V7-F1
#
_cell.length_a   1.000
_cell.length_b   1.000
_cell.length_c   1.000
_cell.angle_alpha   90.00
_cell.angle_beta   90.00
_cell.angle_gamma   90.00
#
_symmetry.space_group_name_H-M   'P 1'
#
loop_
_entity.id
_entity.type
_entity.pdbx_description
1 polymer ?
#
loop_
_entity_poly.entity_id
_entity_poly.type
_entity_poly.pdbx_seq_one_letter_code
_entity_poly.pdbx_strand_id
1 'polypeptide(L)'
;MQIGAFFLTHFLVFEFVQHCRCNNQLQSTSLSIFIKPETSIYTQQACISSSSEKTLLKKVPDAGRHNTPLNATRLGSSDARSSRALKSSVGLVYKFDQVDVEPILESSELNDLDGFVKQQCYSHEDDDAQEPICIYLNYKFDHGRGMVFLSYPSIFKEILTTFTIFKTDKAHTGQEKTSEQKFEVVDMPQKGGKGSVASRRFYPGDPVVSEHLVFIMLSEPEVFARKDINKIMKRAVDYLPFETRATFATLHGEGDTQEDWIRSTFKRNNFYIPLKANDREYRFGAIVFQPTRLNHDCRPNTAYYVDGVTLTLHMHALRDIAPGEELTDSYIDTSTYRDERKQNLQKNYGFDCTCSICSLPSHMIKLSDYHIEKIQKLNAALDNYTPTSIATPGMAEQLINLYKLERLDITIYKAYTRASVAYNAVGDTDQAKIYAALALTHGLIAAGPRWSDWPTVLKLEQNPEEHWSYKSRLPKPTS
;
A
#
# COMPACT_ATOMS: atom_id res chain seq x y z
N MET A 1 -50.09 42.99 1.18
CA MET A 1 -48.97 43.56 1.97
C MET A 1 -47.70 43.27 1.18
N GLN A 2 -46.94 44.33 0.88
CA GLN A 2 -45.94 44.49 -0.20
C GLN A 2 -44.71 43.55 -0.10
N ILE A 3 -44.23 42.98 -1.22
CA ILE A 3 -43.02 43.33 -2.03
C ILE A 3 -41.70 43.11 -1.24
N GLY A 4 -40.66 42.42 -1.73
CA GLY A 4 -40.35 42.00 -3.10
C GLY A 4 -39.10 41.12 -3.23
N ALA A 5 -38.83 40.80 -4.49
CA ALA A 5 -37.73 39.99 -5.01
C ALA A 5 -36.52 40.86 -5.47
N PHE A 6 -35.51 40.18 -6.04
CA PHE A 6 -34.29 40.63 -6.75
C PHE A 6 -33.03 40.84 -5.88
N PHE A 7 -31.79 40.58 -6.30
CA PHE A 7 -31.07 39.69 -7.25
C PHE A 7 -29.58 40.12 -7.14
N LEU A 8 -28.64 39.30 -7.62
CA LEU A 8 -27.32 39.65 -8.19
C LEU A 8 -26.05 39.88 -7.30
N THR A 9 -25.06 39.00 -7.60
CA THR A 9 -23.63 39.24 -7.93
C THR A 9 -22.53 39.56 -6.90
N HIS A 10 -21.56 38.62 -6.82
CA HIS A 10 -20.11 38.70 -7.14
C HIS A 10 -19.21 39.86 -6.61
N PHE A 11 -17.97 39.46 -6.28
CA PHE A 11 -16.75 40.21 -5.94
C PHE A 11 -16.53 40.61 -4.48
N LEU A 12 -15.51 40.02 -3.83
CA LEU A 12 -14.23 40.69 -3.53
C LEU A 12 -13.21 39.69 -2.95
N VAL A 13 -12.15 39.46 -3.73
CA VAL A 13 -10.82 38.97 -3.30
C VAL A 13 -9.93 40.22 -3.18
N PHE A 14 -8.96 40.17 -2.26
CA PHE A 14 -7.76 41.01 -2.04
C PHE A 14 -7.75 41.81 -0.74
N GLU A 15 -6.97 41.32 0.24
CA GLU A 15 -5.84 42.04 0.84
C GLU A 15 -5.10 41.12 1.83
N PHE A 16 -3.84 40.75 1.52
CA PHE A 16 -2.70 40.69 2.46
C PHE A 16 -1.44 40.20 1.72
N VAL A 17 -0.83 41.07 0.92
CA VAL A 17 0.60 40.97 0.53
C VAL A 17 1.18 42.38 0.47
N GLN A 18 1.88 42.79 1.52
CA GLN A 18 2.93 43.81 1.46
C GLN A 18 3.95 43.59 2.58
N HIS A 19 5.13 43.09 2.23
CA HIS A 19 6.42 43.78 2.44
C HIS A 19 7.58 42.84 2.08
N CYS A 20 8.09 42.97 0.86
CA CYS A 20 9.52 42.99 0.56
C CYS A 20 9.71 43.30 -0.93
N ARG A 21 10.10 44.54 -1.24
CA ARG A 21 10.57 44.95 -2.56
C ARG A 21 12.04 44.57 -2.69
N CYS A 22 12.37 43.78 -3.71
CA CYS A 22 13.62 43.93 -4.47
C CYS A 22 13.30 43.63 -5.94
N ASN A 23 13.55 44.62 -6.78
CA ASN A 23 13.31 44.61 -8.21
C ASN A 23 14.58 44.09 -8.91
N ASN A 24 14.47 43.06 -9.76
CA ASN A 24 15.02 43.09 -11.11
C ASN A 24 14.60 41.85 -11.91
N GLN A 25 14.29 42.12 -13.18
CA GLN A 25 13.83 41.22 -14.22
C GLN A 25 14.72 39.98 -14.39
N LEU A 26 14.08 38.81 -14.59
CA LEU A 26 14.53 37.78 -15.52
C LEU A 26 13.36 36.82 -15.84
N GLN A 27 13.35 36.36 -17.08
CA GLN A 27 12.28 35.68 -17.79
C GLN A 27 11.96 34.27 -17.25
N SER A 28 10.72 33.83 -17.52
CA SER A 28 10.30 32.44 -17.80
C SER A 28 10.92 31.34 -16.93
N THR A 29 10.14 30.73 -16.03
CA THR A 29 10.35 29.32 -15.62
C THR A 29 9.14 28.73 -14.88
N SER A 30 8.92 27.46 -15.22
CA SER A 30 8.11 26.39 -14.62
C SER A 30 7.57 26.57 -13.20
N LEU A 31 6.31 26.15 -13.01
CA LEU A 31 5.72 25.88 -11.70
C LEU A 31 6.56 24.85 -10.93
N SER A 32 6.99 25.22 -9.73
CA SER A 32 7.67 24.34 -8.79
C SER A 32 6.65 23.43 -8.09
N ILE A 33 6.50 22.21 -8.57
CA ILE A 33 5.83 21.12 -7.85
C ILE A 33 6.90 20.31 -7.12
N PHE A 34 6.63 20.01 -5.85
CA PHE A 34 7.52 19.39 -4.85
C PHE A 34 8.50 18.34 -5.40
N ILE A 35 9.79 18.68 -5.39
CA ILE A 35 10.90 17.71 -5.39
C ILE A 35 11.84 18.16 -4.27
N LYS A 36 12.07 17.30 -3.27
CA LYS A 36 13.29 17.39 -2.45
C LYS A 36 14.31 16.44 -3.05
N PRO A 37 15.43 16.92 -3.63
CA PRO A 37 16.62 16.11 -3.81
C PRO A 37 17.55 16.36 -2.62
N GLU A 38 17.81 15.32 -1.83
CA GLU A 38 19.00 15.29 -1.00
C GLU A 38 20.24 15.12 -1.90
N THR A 39 21.34 15.74 -1.49
CA THR A 39 22.69 15.79 -2.10
C THR A 39 23.00 16.97 -3.03
N SER A 40 23.42 18.09 -2.42
CA SER A 40 24.37 19.02 -3.04
C SER A 40 25.25 19.65 -1.96
N ILE A 41 26.56 19.47 -2.11
CA ILE A 41 27.62 20.03 -1.29
C ILE A 41 27.82 21.47 -1.80
N TYR A 42 27.33 22.48 -1.08
CA TYR A 42 27.76 23.90 -1.09
C TYR A 42 26.59 24.77 -0.60
N THR A 43 26.50 25.02 0.71
CA THR A 43 26.10 26.28 1.37
C THR A 43 25.82 26.02 2.85
N GLN A 44 26.86 26.08 3.68
CA GLN A 44 26.69 26.35 5.11
C GLN A 44 26.79 27.86 5.32
N GLN A 45 25.67 28.50 5.61
CA GLN A 45 25.71 29.75 6.38
C GLN A 45 24.57 29.71 7.40
N ALA A 46 24.98 29.45 8.64
CA ALA A 46 24.13 29.36 9.82
C ALA A 46 23.50 30.73 10.13
N CYS A 47 22.19 30.73 10.42
CA CYS A 47 21.56 31.79 11.17
C CYS A 47 21.48 31.37 12.64
N ILE A 48 22.37 31.94 13.44
CA ILE A 48 22.35 31.88 14.91
C ILE A 48 21.37 32.97 15.37
N SER A 49 20.36 32.61 16.17
CA SER A 49 19.57 33.60 16.90
C SER A 49 20.19 33.87 18.28
N SER A 50 20.24 35.17 18.59
CA SER A 50 20.97 35.80 19.69
C SER A 50 20.34 35.58 21.06
N SER A 51 21.24 35.41 22.03
CA SER A 51 21.05 35.44 23.48
C SER A 51 20.55 36.77 24.06
N SER A 52 19.70 36.70 25.08
CA SER A 52 19.65 37.51 26.31
C SER A 52 18.37 37.04 27.07
N GLU A 53 18.33 36.77 28.37
CA GLU A 53 18.94 37.44 29.50
C GLU A 53 18.94 36.50 30.74
N LYS A 54 20.01 36.58 31.54
CA LYS A 54 20.15 35.90 32.84
C LYS A 54 19.48 36.76 33.92
N THR A 55 18.80 36.11 34.88
CA THR A 55 18.77 36.61 36.26
C THR A 55 18.92 35.46 37.25
N LEU A 56 20.06 35.42 37.97
CA LEU A 56 20.30 34.62 39.16
C LEU A 56 19.49 35.16 40.34
N LEU A 57 19.11 34.31 41.30
CA LEU A 57 19.22 34.61 42.74
C LEU A 57 19.10 33.32 43.62
N LYS A 58 20.21 33.06 44.34
CA LYS A 58 20.39 32.51 45.72
C LYS A 58 20.02 31.06 46.09
N LYS A 59 21.08 30.29 46.39
CA LYS A 59 21.18 29.22 47.42
C LYS A 59 21.52 29.83 48.79
N VAL A 60 21.08 29.23 49.91
CA VAL A 60 21.85 28.83 51.13
C VAL A 60 21.01 27.83 52.00
N PRO A 61 21.48 27.14 53.09
CA PRO A 61 21.72 25.70 53.07
C PRO A 61 21.20 24.87 54.30
N ASP A 62 21.43 23.55 54.20
CA ASP A 62 21.87 22.57 55.23
C ASP A 62 20.95 21.95 56.31
N ALA A 63 20.99 20.60 56.34
CA ALA A 63 21.36 19.72 57.46
C ALA A 63 20.34 18.63 57.88
N GLY A 64 20.77 17.36 57.82
CA GLY A 64 20.12 16.23 58.50
C GLY A 64 20.47 14.84 57.94
N ARG A 65 21.52 14.20 58.47
CA ARG A 65 22.10 12.90 58.11
C ARG A 65 21.19 11.68 58.38
N HIS A 66 21.32 10.61 57.58
CA HIS A 66 21.74 9.26 58.06
C HIS A 66 22.17 8.32 56.90
N ASN A 67 23.33 7.68 57.10
CA ASN A 67 24.03 6.60 56.36
C ASN A 67 23.13 5.36 56.09
N THR A 68 23.24 4.47 55.08
CA THR A 68 24.33 3.81 54.28
C THR A 68 23.63 2.77 53.33
N PRO A 69 24.29 1.97 52.45
CA PRO A 69 25.14 2.29 51.31
C PRO A 69 24.62 1.70 49.95
N LEU A 70 25.03 2.35 48.85
CA LEU A 70 25.39 1.81 47.53
C LEU A 70 24.75 0.48 47.05
N ASN A 71 23.84 0.57 46.08
CA ASN A 71 23.87 -0.33 44.94
C ASN A 71 23.42 0.39 43.65
N ALA A 72 24.13 0.08 42.57
CA ALA A 72 24.21 0.85 41.34
C ALA A 72 22.87 1.15 40.65
N THR A 73 22.76 2.41 40.21
CA THR A 73 21.83 2.96 39.24
C THR A 73 21.64 2.05 38.02
N ARG A 74 20.42 1.52 37.84
CA ARG A 74 19.89 1.19 36.51
C ARG A 74 19.49 2.51 35.83
N LEU A 75 20.36 3.00 34.94
CA LEU A 75 19.86 3.59 33.70
C LEU A 75 19.37 2.42 32.84
N GLY A 76 18.06 2.33 32.66
CA GLY A 76 17.41 1.32 31.82
C GLY A 76 16.33 2.03 31.01
N SER A 77 16.51 2.01 29.70
CA SER A 77 15.75 2.71 28.68
C SER A 77 14.25 2.42 28.72
N SER A 78 13.48 3.36 28.19
CA SER A 78 12.03 3.32 27.99
C SER A 78 11.57 2.38 26.85
N ASP A 79 12.34 1.36 26.51
CA ASP A 79 12.00 0.39 25.45
C ASP A 79 11.31 -0.84 26.05
N ALA A 80 10.03 -0.72 26.40
CA ALA A 80 9.25 -1.88 26.83
C ALA A 80 7.73 -1.64 26.71
N ARG A 81 7.19 -1.56 25.49
CA ARG A 81 5.73 -1.73 25.30
C ARG A 81 5.24 -2.26 23.95
N SER A 82 6.12 -2.76 23.07
CA SER A 82 5.71 -3.47 21.84
C SER A 82 6.27 -4.90 21.81
N SER A 83 5.37 -5.87 21.74
CA SER A 83 5.57 -7.34 21.74
C SER A 83 6.08 -7.99 23.05
N ARG A 84 5.15 -8.46 23.90
CA ARG A 84 5.41 -9.72 24.59
C ARG A 84 5.20 -10.80 23.53
N ALA A 85 6.29 -11.35 22.99
CA ALA A 85 6.24 -12.55 22.17
C ALA A 85 5.33 -13.60 22.81
N LEU A 86 4.36 -14.11 22.05
CA LEU A 86 3.49 -15.19 22.51
C LEU A 86 4.36 -16.42 22.76
N LYS A 87 4.47 -16.83 24.03
CA LYS A 87 5.28 -17.99 24.41
C LYS A 87 4.55 -19.32 24.25
N SER A 88 3.24 -19.29 24.03
CA SER A 88 2.42 -20.50 23.89
C SER A 88 1.17 -20.29 23.04
N SER A 89 0.70 -21.36 22.40
CA SER A 89 -0.50 -21.40 21.54
C SER A 89 -1.80 -21.77 22.27
N VAL A 90 -1.80 -21.75 23.61
CA VAL A 90 -3.01 -21.96 24.41
C VAL A 90 -4.10 -20.97 23.99
N GLY A 91 -5.29 -21.48 23.65
CA GLY A 91 -6.42 -20.68 23.18
C GLY A 91 -6.41 -20.30 21.70
N LEU A 92 -5.35 -20.62 20.95
CA LEU A 92 -5.29 -20.40 19.50
C LEU A 92 -5.65 -21.69 18.75
N VAL A 93 -6.23 -21.56 17.55
CA VAL A 93 -6.51 -22.70 16.67
C VAL A 93 -5.20 -23.31 16.18
N TYR A 94 -4.32 -22.49 15.60
CA TYR A 94 -2.99 -22.91 15.16
C TYR A 94 -2.03 -23.07 16.34
N LYS A 95 -1.49 -24.29 16.50
CA LYS A 95 -0.60 -24.68 17.58
C LYS A 95 0.86 -24.38 17.22
N PHE A 96 1.17 -23.09 17.13
CA PHE A 96 2.48 -22.63 16.67
C PHE A 96 3.64 -23.10 17.55
N ASP A 97 3.45 -23.50 18.81
CA ASP A 97 4.51 -24.03 19.68
C ASP A 97 4.64 -25.57 19.61
N GLN A 98 3.75 -26.25 18.89
CA GLN A 98 3.68 -27.70 18.76
C GLN A 98 3.63 -28.10 17.28
N VAL A 99 4.71 -27.81 16.56
CA VAL A 99 4.87 -28.20 15.16
C VAL A 99 5.68 -29.48 15.05
N ASP A 100 5.37 -30.28 14.05
CA ASP A 100 6.06 -31.54 13.76
C ASP A 100 6.76 -31.44 12.41
N VAL A 101 7.66 -30.44 12.24
CA VAL A 101 8.49 -30.31 11.02
C VAL A 101 9.84 -30.97 11.22
N GLU A 102 10.25 -31.75 10.22
CA GLU A 102 11.61 -32.31 10.17
C GLU A 102 12.65 -31.18 10.14
N PRO A 103 13.87 -31.42 10.64
CA PRO A 103 14.96 -30.45 10.58
C PRO A 103 15.14 -29.90 9.17
N ILE A 104 15.44 -28.60 9.07
CA ILE A 104 15.76 -27.93 7.81
C ILE A 104 16.84 -28.77 7.10
N LEU A 105 16.48 -29.37 5.97
CA LEU A 105 17.42 -30.15 5.17
C LEU A 105 18.50 -29.21 4.66
N GLU A 106 19.66 -29.13 5.30
CA GLU A 106 20.81 -28.39 4.75
C GLU A 106 21.24 -29.10 3.45
N SER A 107 20.69 -28.68 2.31
CA SER A 107 21.02 -29.27 1.03
C SER A 107 22.37 -28.75 0.55
N SER A 108 23.08 -29.56 -0.22
CA SER A 108 24.29 -29.15 -0.94
C SER A 108 24.04 -28.09 -2.03
N GLU A 109 22.79 -27.66 -2.26
CA GLU A 109 22.35 -26.66 -3.25
C GLU A 109 22.15 -25.26 -2.64
N LEU A 110 22.52 -25.03 -1.36
CA LEU A 110 22.35 -23.75 -0.63
C LEU A 110 22.89 -22.51 -1.37
N ASN A 111 23.92 -22.68 -2.21
CA ASN A 111 24.52 -21.59 -2.98
C ASN A 111 23.76 -21.26 -4.28
N ASP A 112 22.92 -22.16 -4.80
CA ASP A 112 22.28 -22.02 -6.12
C ASP A 112 20.85 -21.44 -6.04
N LEU A 113 20.30 -21.29 -4.83
CA LEU A 113 18.95 -20.81 -4.58
C LEU A 113 18.90 -19.53 -3.73
N ASP A 114 19.93 -18.70 -3.78
CA ASP A 114 19.91 -17.35 -3.16
C ASP A 114 19.52 -17.38 -1.66
N GLY A 115 20.03 -18.38 -0.93
CA GLY A 115 19.76 -18.59 0.50
C GLY A 115 18.46 -19.34 0.83
N PHE A 116 17.66 -19.71 -0.17
CA PHE A 116 16.54 -20.63 0.02
C PHE A 116 17.00 -22.08 0.08
N VAL A 117 16.26 -22.87 0.86
CA VAL A 117 16.39 -24.31 0.94
C VAL A 117 15.07 -24.93 0.47
N LYS A 118 15.13 -25.77 -0.54
CA LYS A 118 13.98 -26.58 -0.97
C LYS A 118 13.68 -27.64 0.08
N GLN A 119 12.50 -27.56 0.68
CA GLN A 119 11.97 -28.52 1.64
C GLN A 119 11.18 -29.61 0.88
N GLN A 120 10.03 -30.01 1.41
CA GLN A 120 9.17 -31.04 0.84
C GLN A 120 8.47 -30.58 -0.45
N CYS A 121 8.32 -31.52 -1.39
CA CYS A 121 7.54 -31.39 -2.62
C CYS A 121 6.36 -32.36 -2.62
N TYR A 122 5.27 -31.97 -3.26
CA TYR A 122 4.00 -32.69 -3.29
C TYR A 122 3.55 -32.89 -4.74
N SER A 123 3.59 -34.14 -5.20
CA SER A 123 3.08 -34.54 -6.53
C SER A 123 1.57 -34.33 -6.63
N HIS A 124 1.05 -34.22 -7.85
CA HIS A 124 -0.40 -34.19 -8.08
C HIS A 124 -1.00 -35.58 -7.86
N GLU A 125 -2.10 -35.68 -7.11
CA GLU A 125 -2.74 -36.98 -6.81
C GLU A 125 -3.16 -37.76 -8.06
N ASP A 126 -3.54 -37.04 -9.11
CA ASP A 126 -4.17 -37.60 -10.32
C ASP A 126 -3.22 -37.61 -11.54
N ASP A 127 -2.04 -37.00 -11.45
CA ASP A 127 -1.08 -36.89 -12.56
C ASP A 127 0.37 -36.72 -12.07
N ASP A 128 1.10 -37.82 -11.93
CA ASP A 128 2.51 -37.81 -11.53
C ASP A 128 3.44 -37.15 -12.57
N ALA A 129 2.97 -36.92 -13.81
CA ALA A 129 3.74 -36.20 -14.82
C ALA A 129 3.64 -34.68 -14.63
N GLN A 130 2.66 -34.20 -13.88
CA GLN A 130 2.56 -32.78 -13.53
C GLN A 130 3.62 -32.42 -12.49
N GLU A 131 4.28 -31.28 -12.70
CA GLU A 131 5.32 -30.80 -11.81
C GLU A 131 4.81 -30.67 -10.35
N PRO A 132 5.53 -31.19 -9.33
CA PRO A 132 5.08 -31.11 -7.95
C PRO A 132 5.17 -29.67 -7.42
N ILE A 133 4.32 -29.32 -6.47
CA ILE A 133 4.44 -28.06 -5.74
C ILE A 133 5.42 -28.23 -4.58
N CYS A 134 6.37 -27.31 -4.45
CA CYS A 134 7.44 -27.41 -3.45
C CYS A 134 7.45 -26.22 -2.50
N ILE A 135 7.87 -26.48 -1.26
CA ILE A 135 8.11 -25.47 -0.24
C ILE A 135 9.58 -25.04 -0.32
N TYR A 136 9.83 -23.74 -0.42
CA TYR A 136 11.16 -23.13 -0.37
C TYR A 136 11.25 -22.24 0.87
N LEU A 137 12.26 -22.46 1.70
CA LEU A 137 12.44 -21.75 2.97
C LEU A 137 13.75 -20.96 2.95
N ASN A 138 13.67 -19.65 3.14
CA ASN A 138 14.82 -18.83 3.51
C ASN A 138 14.70 -18.47 4.99
N TYR A 139 15.27 -19.31 5.87
CA TYR A 139 15.05 -19.20 7.32
C TYR A 139 15.83 -18.07 8.00
N LYS A 140 16.92 -17.58 7.37
CA LYS A 140 17.74 -16.48 7.91
C LYS A 140 17.27 -15.10 7.43
N PHE A 141 16.36 -15.06 6.45
CA PHE A 141 15.89 -13.82 5.85
C PHE A 141 15.39 -12.83 6.89
N ASP A 142 15.71 -11.55 6.68
CA ASP A 142 15.26 -10.42 7.49
C ASP A 142 15.45 -10.64 9.00
N HIS A 143 16.72 -10.74 9.41
CA HIS A 143 17.13 -10.92 10.80
C HIS A 143 16.59 -12.20 11.45
N GLY A 144 16.43 -13.26 10.66
CA GLY A 144 15.88 -14.54 11.13
C GLY A 144 14.37 -14.56 11.29
N ARG A 145 13.64 -13.57 10.76
CA ARG A 145 12.17 -13.64 10.62
C ARG A 145 11.77 -14.75 9.65
N GLY A 146 12.60 -15.00 8.64
CA GLY A 146 12.41 -16.06 7.67
C GLY A 146 11.32 -15.76 6.65
N MET A 147 11.37 -16.47 5.53
CA MET A 147 10.42 -16.39 4.43
C MET A 147 10.15 -17.79 3.88
N VAL A 148 8.90 -18.08 3.56
CA VAL A 148 8.50 -19.31 2.88
C VAL A 148 7.81 -19.00 1.55
N PHE A 149 8.16 -19.79 0.54
CA PHE A 149 7.65 -19.68 -0.83
C PHE A 149 7.06 -21.03 -1.24
N LEU A 150 5.83 -21.04 -1.74
CA LEU A 150 5.15 -22.24 -2.23
C LEU A 150 4.88 -22.09 -3.74
N SER A 151 5.57 -22.87 -4.55
CA SER A 151 5.51 -22.76 -6.03
C SER A 151 5.97 -24.05 -6.72
N TYR A 152 5.68 -24.16 -8.01
CA TYR A 152 6.35 -25.11 -8.90
C TYR A 152 7.85 -24.75 -9.03
N PRO A 153 8.77 -25.74 -9.04
CA PRO A 153 10.20 -25.52 -9.21
C PRO A 153 10.60 -24.71 -10.45
N SER A 154 9.99 -24.98 -11.61
CA SER A 154 10.26 -24.26 -12.86
C SER A 154 9.99 -22.77 -12.71
N ILE A 155 8.82 -22.42 -12.19
CA ILE A 155 8.42 -21.03 -11.92
C ILE A 155 9.32 -20.41 -10.86
N PHE A 156 9.56 -21.10 -9.74
CA PHE A 156 10.35 -20.56 -8.62
C PHE A 156 11.77 -20.21 -9.06
N LYS A 157 12.45 -21.12 -9.77
CA LYS A 157 13.83 -20.90 -10.24
C LYS A 157 13.92 -19.68 -11.15
N GLU A 158 12.92 -19.47 -12.01
CA GLU A 158 12.93 -18.35 -12.92
C GLU A 158 12.67 -17.01 -12.20
N ILE A 159 11.61 -16.93 -11.38
CA ILE A 159 11.31 -15.69 -10.64
C ILE A 159 12.44 -15.32 -9.67
N LEU A 160 13.14 -16.30 -9.10
CA LEU A 160 14.28 -16.08 -8.22
C LEU A 160 15.37 -15.24 -8.89
N THR A 161 15.58 -15.43 -10.19
CA THR A 161 16.55 -14.63 -10.96
C THR A 161 16.21 -13.15 -11.02
N THR A 162 14.95 -12.78 -10.77
CA THR A 162 14.50 -11.38 -10.78
C THR A 162 14.67 -10.69 -9.44
N PHE A 163 14.81 -11.44 -8.35
CA PHE A 163 14.88 -10.88 -7.00
C PHE A 163 16.27 -10.30 -6.73
N THR A 164 16.37 -8.99 -6.53
CA THR A 164 17.65 -8.33 -6.23
C THR A 164 17.99 -8.36 -4.75
N ILE A 165 16.98 -8.54 -3.89
CA ILE A 165 17.12 -8.53 -2.43
C ILE A 165 18.05 -9.65 -1.91
N PHE A 166 18.14 -10.77 -2.64
CA PHE A 166 18.99 -11.89 -2.25
C PHE A 166 20.40 -11.86 -2.88
N LYS A 167 20.63 -10.99 -3.87
CA LYS A 167 21.86 -10.95 -4.67
C LYS A 167 22.91 -9.96 -4.17
N THR A 168 22.63 -9.26 -3.08
CA THR A 168 23.53 -8.23 -2.53
C THR A 168 24.23 -8.74 -1.26
N ASP A 169 25.56 -8.93 -1.34
CA ASP A 169 26.44 -9.23 -0.19
C ASP A 169 26.47 -8.10 0.85
N LYS A 170 25.89 -6.94 0.52
CA LYS A 170 25.63 -5.88 1.49
C LYS A 170 24.51 -6.38 2.40
N ALA A 171 24.91 -7.03 3.49
CA ALA A 171 24.15 -7.15 4.73
C ALA A 171 23.18 -5.98 4.81
N HIS A 172 21.87 -6.23 4.88
CA HIS A 172 20.79 -5.25 4.83
C HIS A 172 21.12 -3.95 5.59
N THR A 173 21.87 -3.05 4.94
CA THR A 173 22.24 -1.74 5.47
C THR A 173 21.07 -0.84 5.12
N GLY A 174 20.11 -0.78 6.04
CA GLY A 174 19.01 0.16 5.96
C GLY A 174 17.61 -0.44 5.93
N GLN A 175 17.25 -1.28 6.91
CA GLN A 175 16.14 -0.75 7.71
C GLN A 175 16.69 0.56 8.29
N GLU A 176 16.31 1.70 7.68
CA GLU A 176 16.38 2.96 8.41
C GLU A 176 15.88 2.64 9.82
N LYS A 177 16.75 2.89 10.82
CA LYS A 177 16.45 2.78 12.26
C LYS A 177 14.96 2.88 12.44
N THR A 178 14.32 1.78 12.85
CA THR A 178 12.89 1.69 13.20
C THR A 178 12.28 3.07 13.32
N SER A 179 11.85 3.62 12.18
CA SER A 179 11.22 4.93 12.14
C SER A 179 10.10 4.83 13.15
N GLU A 180 10.09 5.71 14.16
CA GLU A 180 9.08 5.73 15.23
C GLU A 180 7.77 5.21 14.68
N GLN A 181 7.30 4.09 15.23
CA GLN A 181 6.18 3.36 14.65
C GLN A 181 5.04 4.35 14.37
N LYS A 182 4.78 4.58 13.08
CA LYS A 182 3.97 5.73 12.62
C LYS A 182 2.47 5.51 12.85
N PHE A 183 2.12 4.36 13.42
CA PHE A 183 0.78 3.96 13.79
C PHE A 183 0.82 2.95 14.93
N GLU A 184 -0.31 2.81 15.61
CA GLU A 184 -0.50 1.90 16.73
C GLU A 184 -1.57 0.87 16.37
N VAL A 185 -1.32 -0.40 16.72
CA VAL A 185 -2.33 -1.45 16.60
C VAL A 185 -3.16 -1.47 17.86
N VAL A 186 -4.46 -1.24 17.72
CA VAL A 186 -5.44 -1.14 18.82
C VAL A 186 -6.51 -2.21 18.69
N ASP A 187 -7.18 -2.53 19.80
CA ASP A 187 -8.36 -3.40 19.75
C ASP A 187 -9.55 -2.64 19.11
N MET A 188 -10.21 -3.29 18.17
CA MET A 188 -11.42 -2.81 17.47
C MET A 188 -12.48 -3.92 17.42
N PRO A 189 -13.09 -4.29 18.56
CA PRO A 189 -14.08 -5.38 18.64
C PRO A 189 -15.28 -5.17 17.69
N GLN A 190 -15.67 -3.92 17.45
CA GLN A 190 -16.73 -3.55 16.52
C GLN A 190 -16.42 -3.90 15.05
N LYS A 191 -15.15 -4.18 14.73
CA LYS A 191 -14.68 -4.68 13.43
C LYS A 191 -14.15 -6.11 13.52
N GLY A 192 -14.45 -6.83 14.61
CA GLY A 192 -14.12 -8.25 14.76
C GLY A 192 -12.69 -8.56 15.16
N GLY A 193 -11.89 -7.57 15.60
CA GLY A 193 -10.50 -7.85 15.96
C GLY A 193 -9.69 -6.63 16.34
N LYS A 194 -8.58 -6.43 15.64
CA LYS A 194 -7.65 -5.31 15.82
C LYS A 194 -7.70 -4.38 14.62
N GLY A 195 -7.23 -3.15 14.79
CA GLY A 195 -7.05 -2.19 13.70
C GLY A 195 -5.83 -1.31 13.95
N SER A 196 -5.44 -0.53 12.96
CA SER A 196 -4.32 0.41 13.07
C SER A 196 -4.83 1.84 13.12
N VAL A 197 -4.31 2.67 14.02
CA VAL A 197 -4.58 4.12 14.08
C VAL A 197 -3.29 4.91 13.93
N ALA A 198 -3.35 6.03 13.22
CA ALA A 198 -2.20 6.88 12.99
C ALA A 198 -1.65 7.46 14.31
N SER A 199 -0.35 7.33 14.58
CA SER A 199 0.29 7.92 15.78
C SER A 199 0.70 9.39 15.55
N ARG A 200 0.75 9.80 14.27
CA ARG A 200 1.04 11.16 13.82
C ARG A 200 0.16 11.55 12.64
N ARG A 201 0.26 12.81 12.20
CA ARG A 201 -0.35 13.24 10.94
C ARG A 201 0.42 12.65 9.76
N PHE A 202 -0.30 12.18 8.74
CA PHE A 202 0.24 11.83 7.43
C PHE A 202 -0.27 12.81 6.37
N TYR A 203 0.56 13.05 5.36
CA TYR A 203 0.21 13.76 4.14
C TYR A 203 0.15 12.80 2.94
N PRO A 204 -0.53 13.14 1.83
CA PRO A 204 -0.53 12.32 0.63
C PRO A 204 0.89 11.92 0.20
N GLY A 205 1.11 10.62 -0.01
CA GLY A 205 2.40 10.04 -0.38
C GLY A 205 3.33 9.72 0.79
N ASP A 206 3.01 10.09 2.03
CA ASP A 206 3.81 9.68 3.19
C ASP A 206 3.85 8.15 3.30
N PRO A 207 5.03 7.54 3.53
CA PRO A 207 5.14 6.11 3.78
C PRO A 207 4.56 5.78 5.15
N VAL A 208 3.57 4.87 5.15
CA VAL A 208 2.90 4.32 6.33
C VAL A 208 3.66 3.10 6.85
N VAL A 209 3.89 2.11 5.98
CA VAL A 209 4.67 0.92 6.30
C VAL A 209 5.37 0.38 5.05
N SER A 210 6.55 -0.19 5.26
CA SER A 210 7.26 -0.99 4.26
C SER A 210 7.76 -2.25 4.95
N GLU A 211 7.32 -3.41 4.49
CA GLU A 211 7.60 -4.70 5.14
C GLU A 211 7.88 -5.77 4.09
N HIS A 212 8.95 -6.57 4.27
CA HIS A 212 9.19 -7.70 3.40
C HIS A 212 8.15 -8.79 3.61
N LEU A 213 7.80 -9.49 2.54
CA LEU A 213 6.84 -10.59 2.53
C LEU A 213 7.32 -11.78 3.38
N VAL A 214 6.39 -12.53 3.97
CA VAL A 214 6.67 -13.66 4.87
C VAL A 214 6.32 -15.00 4.24
N PHE A 215 5.06 -15.16 3.81
CA PHE A 215 4.58 -16.38 3.17
C PHE A 215 4.04 -16.03 1.80
N ILE A 216 4.71 -16.47 0.75
CA ILE A 216 4.36 -16.24 -0.65
C ILE A 216 3.90 -17.57 -1.26
N MET A 217 2.79 -17.56 -1.98
CA MET A 217 2.22 -18.79 -2.56
C MET A 217 1.65 -18.53 -3.95
N LEU A 218 2.00 -19.43 -4.88
CA LEU A 218 1.37 -19.50 -6.19
C LEU A 218 -0.14 -19.75 -6.01
N SER A 219 -0.91 -18.82 -6.52
CA SER A 219 -2.34 -18.63 -6.23
C SER A 219 -3.20 -18.85 -7.47
N GLU A 220 -2.73 -19.66 -8.41
CA GLU A 220 -3.52 -20.06 -9.57
C GLU A 220 -4.67 -21.01 -9.16
N PRO A 221 -5.81 -20.99 -9.90
CA PRO A 221 -6.98 -21.80 -9.55
C PRO A 221 -6.68 -23.28 -9.36
N GLU A 222 -5.82 -23.86 -10.19
CA GLU A 222 -5.41 -25.27 -10.14
C GLU A 222 -4.66 -25.61 -8.85
N VAL A 223 -3.85 -24.69 -8.31
CA VAL A 223 -3.12 -24.89 -7.05
C VAL A 223 -4.09 -24.86 -5.88
N PHE A 224 -5.01 -23.89 -5.86
CA PHE A 224 -6.02 -23.76 -4.81
C PHE A 224 -7.11 -24.86 -4.83
N ALA A 225 -7.28 -25.52 -5.97
CA ALA A 225 -8.22 -26.63 -6.14
C ALA A 225 -7.67 -27.97 -5.64
N ARG A 226 -6.36 -28.10 -5.40
CA ARG A 226 -5.77 -29.32 -4.86
C ARG A 226 -6.39 -29.70 -3.51
N LYS A 227 -6.67 -30.99 -3.31
CA LYS A 227 -7.29 -31.49 -2.06
C LYS A 227 -6.34 -31.38 -0.86
N ASP A 228 -5.04 -31.53 -1.09
CA ASP A 228 -4.00 -31.51 -0.07
C ASP A 228 -3.47 -30.09 0.23
N ILE A 229 -3.98 -29.04 -0.43
CA ILE A 229 -3.40 -27.69 -0.32
C ILE A 229 -3.42 -27.15 1.11
N ASN A 230 -4.47 -27.42 1.90
CA ASN A 230 -4.56 -26.95 3.28
C ASN A 230 -3.41 -27.51 4.13
N LYS A 231 -3.09 -28.80 3.94
CA LYS A 231 -1.98 -29.48 4.61
C LYS A 231 -0.63 -28.93 4.18
N ILE A 232 -0.45 -28.68 2.87
CA ILE A 232 0.79 -28.09 2.32
C ILE A 232 1.00 -26.68 2.88
N MET A 233 -0.05 -25.85 2.93
CA MET A 233 0.02 -24.50 3.49
C MET A 233 0.36 -24.51 4.98
N LYS A 234 -0.27 -25.40 5.77
CA LYS A 234 0.08 -25.59 7.19
C LYS A 234 1.56 -25.94 7.32
N ARG A 235 2.05 -26.89 6.54
CA ARG A 235 3.46 -27.29 6.54
C ARG A 235 4.39 -26.12 6.22
N ALA A 236 4.05 -25.30 5.22
CA ALA A 236 4.82 -24.11 4.87
C ALA A 236 4.93 -23.14 6.05
N VAL A 237 3.84 -22.91 6.79
CA VAL A 237 3.85 -22.06 7.99
C VAL A 237 4.64 -22.70 9.15
N ASP A 238 4.56 -24.01 9.32
CA ASP A 238 5.31 -24.72 10.38
C ASP A 238 6.84 -24.59 10.24
N TYR A 239 7.33 -24.45 9.00
CA TYR A 239 8.75 -24.22 8.71
C TYR A 239 9.25 -22.81 9.11
N LEU A 240 8.34 -21.85 9.32
CA LEU A 240 8.73 -20.50 9.70
C LEU A 240 9.32 -20.46 11.13
N PRO A 241 10.27 -19.56 11.40
CA PRO A 241 10.82 -19.33 12.74
C PRO A 241 9.75 -19.10 13.81
N PHE A 242 10.06 -19.46 15.06
CA PHE A 242 9.10 -19.49 16.18
C PHE A 242 8.29 -18.19 16.32
N GLU A 243 8.97 -17.04 16.32
CA GLU A 243 8.32 -15.74 16.48
C GLU A 243 7.44 -15.36 15.29
N THR A 244 7.81 -15.80 14.10
CA THR A 244 7.08 -15.56 12.85
C THR A 244 5.79 -16.35 12.81
N ARG A 245 5.83 -17.65 13.13
CA ARG A 245 4.63 -18.47 13.23
C ARG A 245 3.75 -18.07 14.42
N ALA A 246 4.33 -17.60 15.52
CA ALA A 246 3.59 -17.03 16.65
C ALA A 246 2.83 -15.76 16.23
N THR A 247 3.46 -14.88 15.45
CA THR A 247 2.81 -13.70 14.88
C THR A 247 1.72 -14.08 13.88
N PHE A 248 1.99 -15.04 12.98
CA PHE A 248 1.02 -15.58 12.03
C PHE A 248 -0.23 -16.12 12.74
N ALA A 249 -0.06 -16.81 13.87
CA ALA A 249 -1.15 -17.36 14.68
C ALA A 249 -2.12 -16.30 15.25
N THR A 250 -1.76 -15.01 15.20
CA THR A 250 -2.59 -13.89 15.67
C THR A 250 -3.35 -13.18 14.54
N LEU A 251 -3.20 -13.64 13.31
CA LEU A 251 -3.98 -13.14 12.18
C LEU A 251 -5.42 -13.67 12.26
N HIS A 252 -6.33 -13.00 11.55
CA HIS A 252 -7.73 -13.42 11.51
C HIS A 252 -7.91 -14.62 10.58
N GLY A 253 -8.43 -15.73 11.12
CA GLY A 253 -8.74 -16.94 10.38
C GLY A 253 -9.92 -17.68 11.00
N GLU A 254 -10.61 -18.48 10.19
CA GLU A 254 -11.74 -19.33 10.60
C GLU A 254 -11.45 -20.78 10.23
N GLY A 255 -11.88 -21.72 11.05
CA GLY A 255 -11.72 -23.15 10.82
C GLY A 255 -11.59 -23.94 12.12
N ASP A 256 -12.18 -25.13 12.15
CA ASP A 256 -12.14 -26.02 13.32
C ASP A 256 -10.82 -26.81 13.40
N THR A 257 -10.14 -26.96 12.27
CA THR A 257 -8.83 -27.61 12.16
C THR A 257 -7.72 -26.58 11.90
N GLN A 258 -6.48 -26.91 12.26
CA GLN A 258 -5.32 -26.05 11.95
C GLN A 258 -5.17 -25.82 10.44
N GLU A 259 -5.42 -26.83 9.62
CA GLU A 259 -5.27 -26.77 8.17
C GLU A 259 -6.30 -25.82 7.54
N ASP A 260 -7.58 -25.96 7.92
CA ASP A 260 -8.64 -25.07 7.44
C ASP A 260 -8.43 -23.64 7.92
N TRP A 261 -8.00 -23.48 9.17
CA TRP A 261 -7.68 -22.17 9.73
C TRP A 261 -6.51 -21.49 9.02
N ILE A 262 -5.43 -22.21 8.70
CA ILE A 262 -4.30 -21.66 7.94
C ILE A 262 -4.75 -21.23 6.54
N ARG A 263 -5.56 -22.04 5.84
CA ARG A 263 -6.11 -21.67 4.53
C ARG A 263 -6.99 -20.42 4.62
N SER A 264 -7.90 -20.36 5.58
CA SER A 264 -8.75 -19.18 5.78
C SER A 264 -7.92 -17.95 6.13
N THR A 265 -6.91 -18.10 6.99
CA THR A 265 -6.00 -17.02 7.38
C THR A 265 -5.28 -16.47 6.15
N PHE A 266 -4.71 -17.35 5.33
CA PHE A 266 -4.06 -16.90 4.09
C PHE A 266 -5.06 -16.18 3.17
N LYS A 267 -6.23 -16.78 2.90
CA LYS A 267 -7.25 -16.20 2.01
C LYS A 267 -7.68 -14.79 2.45
N ARG A 268 -7.80 -14.55 3.76
CA ARG A 268 -8.32 -13.28 4.30
C ARG A 268 -7.27 -12.20 4.51
N ASN A 269 -5.98 -12.56 4.52
CA ASN A 269 -4.91 -11.64 4.86
C ASN A 269 -3.85 -11.50 3.75
N ASN A 270 -3.97 -12.23 2.64
CA ASN A 270 -2.98 -12.15 1.57
C ASN A 270 -3.16 -10.88 0.72
N PHE A 271 -2.02 -10.40 0.21
CA PHE A 271 -1.90 -9.35 -0.77
C PHE A 271 -1.52 -9.96 -2.12
N TYR A 272 -2.10 -9.43 -3.19
CA TYR A 272 -1.80 -9.87 -4.54
C TYR A 272 -0.41 -9.42 -4.98
N ILE A 273 0.32 -10.31 -5.64
CA ILE A 273 1.63 -10.04 -6.22
C ILE A 273 1.65 -10.59 -7.65
N PRO A 274 1.80 -9.72 -8.67
CA PRO A 274 2.11 -10.17 -10.01
C PRO A 274 3.60 -10.50 -10.11
N LEU A 275 3.94 -11.76 -10.34
CA LEU A 275 5.31 -12.19 -10.68
C LEU A 275 5.32 -12.80 -12.07
N LYS A 276 6.38 -12.56 -12.82
CA LYS A 276 6.52 -13.04 -14.20
C LYS A 276 7.55 -14.14 -14.31
N ALA A 277 7.18 -15.21 -15.00
CA ALA A 277 8.04 -16.31 -15.41
C ALA A 277 7.63 -16.75 -16.83
N ASN A 278 8.60 -16.98 -17.70
CA ASN A 278 8.49 -17.30 -19.13
C ASN A 278 7.58 -16.31 -19.87
N ASP A 279 7.79 -15.02 -19.65
CA ASP A 279 6.97 -13.91 -20.17
C ASP A 279 5.47 -13.98 -19.80
N ARG A 280 5.08 -14.93 -18.94
CA ARG A 280 3.74 -15.07 -18.39
C ARG A 280 3.70 -14.51 -16.98
N GLU A 281 2.65 -13.75 -16.70
CA GLU A 281 2.33 -13.33 -15.35
C GLU A 281 1.57 -14.45 -14.61
N TYR A 282 2.02 -14.73 -13.40
CA TYR A 282 1.40 -15.68 -12.48
C TYR A 282 0.84 -14.94 -11.27
N ARG A 283 -0.28 -15.43 -10.76
CA ARG A 283 -0.91 -14.90 -9.57
C ARG A 283 -0.22 -15.45 -8.34
N PHE A 284 0.40 -14.58 -7.54
CA PHE A 284 0.85 -14.92 -6.20
C PHE A 284 0.03 -14.18 -5.15
N GLY A 285 -0.19 -14.84 -4.03
CA GLY A 285 -0.68 -14.21 -2.81
C GLY A 285 0.47 -14.18 -1.81
N ALA A 286 0.54 -13.15 -0.97
CA ALA A 286 1.51 -13.10 0.10
C ALA A 286 1.00 -12.53 1.41
N ILE A 287 1.56 -13.03 2.51
CA ILE A 287 1.31 -12.55 3.86
C ILE A 287 2.45 -11.64 4.31
N VAL A 288 2.07 -10.55 4.96
CA VAL A 288 2.88 -9.60 5.73
C VAL A 288 2.15 -9.34 7.06
N PHE A 289 2.80 -8.77 8.09
CA PHE A 289 2.18 -8.68 9.41
C PHE A 289 1.58 -7.32 9.75
N GLN A 290 2.28 -6.23 9.48
CA GLN A 290 1.81 -4.89 9.81
C GLN A 290 0.67 -4.44 8.89
N PRO A 291 0.77 -4.60 7.54
CA PRO A 291 -0.32 -4.28 6.62
C PRO A 291 -1.63 -5.04 6.88
N THR A 292 -1.57 -6.27 7.39
CA THR A 292 -2.78 -7.07 7.70
C THR A 292 -3.56 -6.56 8.90
N ARG A 293 -3.05 -5.53 9.61
CA ARG A 293 -3.76 -4.84 10.69
C ARG A 293 -4.60 -3.67 10.22
N LEU A 294 -4.51 -3.27 8.95
CA LEU A 294 -5.36 -2.22 8.40
C LEU A 294 -6.70 -2.84 8.00
N ASN A 295 -7.78 -2.34 8.61
CA ASN A 295 -9.12 -2.79 8.30
C ASN A 295 -9.59 -2.26 6.94
N HIS A 296 -10.65 -2.87 6.43
CA HIS A 296 -11.32 -2.40 5.23
C HIS A 296 -12.04 -1.05 5.45
N ASP A 297 -11.91 -0.15 4.47
CA ASP A 297 -12.90 0.88 4.15
C ASP A 297 -13.17 0.88 2.64
N CYS A 298 -14.42 1.14 2.22
CA CYS A 298 -14.76 1.24 0.80
C CYS A 298 -14.15 2.48 0.14
N ARG A 299 -13.72 3.47 0.94
CA ARG A 299 -12.99 4.69 0.56
C ARG A 299 -11.77 4.80 1.47
N PRO A 300 -10.73 3.98 1.25
CA PRO A 300 -9.59 3.91 2.16
C PRO A 300 -8.82 5.23 2.18
N ASN A 301 -7.98 5.41 3.20
CA ASN A 301 -7.03 6.51 3.29
C ASN A 301 -5.59 6.06 3.02
N THR A 302 -5.35 4.77 2.80
CA THR A 302 -4.06 4.23 2.34
C THR A 302 -4.23 3.39 1.09
N ALA A 303 -3.13 3.17 0.37
CA ALA A 303 -3.03 2.20 -0.71
C ALA A 303 -1.69 1.47 -0.59
N TYR A 304 -1.63 0.27 -1.16
CA TYR A 304 -0.40 -0.50 -1.24
C TYR A 304 0.00 -0.80 -2.68
N TYR A 305 1.31 -0.97 -2.87
CA TYR A 305 1.84 -1.74 -3.99
C TYR A 305 2.88 -2.72 -3.47
N VAL A 306 3.11 -3.80 -4.22
CA VAL A 306 4.15 -4.77 -3.92
C VAL A 306 5.28 -4.64 -4.93
N ASP A 307 6.49 -4.43 -4.43
CA ASP A 307 7.69 -4.55 -5.23
C ASP A 307 8.08 -6.03 -5.34
N GLY A 308 7.68 -6.68 -6.43
CA GLY A 308 8.07 -8.05 -6.77
C GLY A 308 9.55 -8.32 -7.03
N VAL A 309 10.45 -7.32 -6.98
CA VAL A 309 11.91 -7.52 -7.10
C VAL A 309 12.58 -7.48 -5.72
N THR A 310 12.14 -6.59 -4.84
CA THR A 310 12.60 -6.54 -3.46
C THR A 310 11.75 -7.38 -2.50
N LEU A 311 10.63 -7.95 -2.99
CA LEU A 311 9.66 -8.67 -2.18
C LEU A 311 9.21 -7.85 -0.96
N THR A 312 8.88 -6.58 -1.22
CA THR A 312 8.47 -5.62 -0.20
C THR A 312 7.08 -5.08 -0.52
N LEU A 313 6.18 -5.09 0.46
CA LEU A 313 4.93 -4.35 0.37
C LEU A 313 5.14 -2.94 0.91
N HIS A 314 4.76 -1.94 0.13
CA HIS A 314 4.79 -0.54 0.52
C HIS A 314 3.37 0.01 0.63
N MET A 315 3.04 0.63 1.75
CA MET A 315 1.79 1.35 1.97
C MET A 315 2.05 2.84 2.15
N HIS A 316 1.23 3.64 1.48
CA HIS A 316 1.30 5.10 1.51
C HIS A 316 -0.05 5.72 1.81
N ALA A 317 -0.04 6.89 2.44
CA ALA A 317 -1.24 7.68 2.64
C ALA A 317 -1.74 8.26 1.31
N LEU A 318 -3.04 8.14 1.04
CA LEU A 318 -3.69 8.70 -0.17
C LEU A 318 -4.12 10.16 0.03
N ARG A 319 -4.28 10.58 1.28
CA ARG A 319 -4.76 11.90 1.69
C ARG A 319 -4.22 12.26 3.07
N ASP A 320 -4.57 13.44 3.56
CA ASP A 320 -4.28 13.82 4.94
C ASP A 320 -4.96 12.85 5.91
N ILE A 321 -4.21 12.36 6.90
CA ILE A 321 -4.70 11.48 7.97
C ILE A 321 -4.33 12.10 9.30
N ALA A 322 -5.30 12.29 10.18
CA ALA A 322 -5.06 12.89 11.50
C ALA A 322 -4.49 11.88 12.51
N PRO A 323 -3.72 12.32 13.54
CA PRO A 323 -3.40 11.45 14.67
C PRO A 323 -4.67 10.87 15.29
N GLY A 324 -4.67 9.57 15.57
CA GLY A 324 -5.81 8.81 16.08
C GLY A 324 -6.84 8.38 15.02
N GLU A 325 -6.73 8.84 13.77
CA GLU A 325 -7.56 8.35 12.67
C GLU A 325 -7.17 6.91 12.30
N GLU A 326 -8.15 6.07 12.02
CA GLU A 326 -7.92 4.69 11.59
C GLU A 326 -7.26 4.66 10.20
N LEU A 327 -6.20 3.87 10.08
CA LEU A 327 -5.59 3.54 8.80
C LEU A 327 -6.35 2.38 8.16
N THR A 328 -6.78 2.59 6.93
CA THR A 328 -7.66 1.64 6.21
C THR A 328 -7.17 1.41 4.80
N ASP A 329 -7.40 0.19 4.30
CA ASP A 329 -7.17 -0.24 2.93
C ASP A 329 -8.48 -0.76 2.31
N SER A 330 -8.52 -0.97 0.99
CA SER A 330 -9.65 -1.64 0.35
C SER A 330 -9.32 -3.09 -0.01
N TYR A 331 -10.16 -4.02 0.43
CA TYR A 331 -10.01 -5.45 0.15
C TYR A 331 -10.65 -5.86 -1.18
N ILE A 332 -11.37 -4.94 -1.81
CA ILE A 332 -12.23 -5.17 -2.96
C ILE A 332 -12.10 -4.01 -3.95
N ASP A 333 -12.65 -4.18 -5.15
CA ASP A 333 -12.88 -3.04 -6.05
C ASP A 333 -13.92 -2.09 -5.45
N THR A 334 -13.51 -0.84 -5.28
CA THR A 334 -14.33 0.25 -4.71
C THR A 334 -15.26 0.89 -5.72
N SER A 335 -15.11 0.55 -7.01
CA SER A 335 -15.80 1.15 -8.17
C SER A 335 -17.09 0.42 -8.55
N THR A 336 -17.63 -0.38 -7.64
CA THR A 336 -18.87 -1.18 -7.79
C THR A 336 -19.98 -0.66 -6.88
N TYR A 337 -21.21 -1.12 -7.09
CA TYR A 337 -22.37 -0.70 -6.27
C TYR A 337 -22.27 -1.16 -4.82
N ARG A 338 -22.95 -0.47 -3.91
CA ARG A 338 -22.89 -0.79 -2.47
C ARG A 338 -23.21 -2.26 -2.16
N ASP A 339 -24.27 -2.79 -2.74
CA ASP A 339 -24.72 -4.14 -2.42
C ASP A 339 -23.75 -5.19 -2.94
N GLU A 340 -23.12 -4.95 -4.10
CA GLU A 340 -22.05 -5.80 -4.62
C GLU A 340 -20.82 -5.78 -3.70
N ARG A 341 -20.41 -4.59 -3.23
CA ARG A 341 -19.32 -4.44 -2.24
C ARG A 341 -19.63 -5.24 -0.97
N LYS A 342 -20.84 -5.09 -0.41
CA LYS A 342 -21.24 -5.81 0.80
C LYS A 342 -21.27 -7.33 0.59
N GLN A 343 -21.82 -7.80 -0.52
CA GLN A 343 -21.85 -9.24 -0.84
C GLN A 343 -20.43 -9.81 -1.01
N ASN A 344 -19.54 -9.08 -1.67
CA ASN A 344 -18.15 -9.49 -1.84
C ASN A 344 -17.42 -9.60 -0.50
N LEU A 345 -17.55 -8.60 0.37
CA LEU A 345 -16.96 -8.61 1.72
C LEU A 345 -17.54 -9.73 2.59
N GLN A 346 -18.85 -9.93 2.58
CA GLN A 346 -19.47 -11.02 3.33
C GLN A 346 -18.97 -12.39 2.83
N LYS A 347 -18.90 -12.59 1.51
CA LYS A 347 -18.47 -13.86 0.90
C LYS A 347 -17.00 -14.18 1.15
N ASN A 348 -16.12 -13.18 1.09
CA ASN A 348 -14.67 -13.40 1.12
C ASN A 348 -14.02 -13.14 2.48
N TYR A 349 -14.63 -12.28 3.29
CA TYR A 349 -14.09 -11.83 4.58
C TYR A 349 -15.06 -11.98 5.75
N GLY A 350 -16.32 -12.39 5.51
CA GLY A 350 -17.26 -12.78 6.56
C GLY A 350 -17.86 -11.63 7.37
N PHE A 351 -17.80 -10.39 6.89
CA PHE A 351 -18.33 -9.23 7.63
C PHE A 351 -19.19 -8.30 6.76
N ASP A 352 -20.13 -7.62 7.45
CA ASP A 352 -20.92 -6.52 6.90
C ASP A 352 -20.18 -5.19 7.06
N CYS A 353 -19.89 -4.53 5.94
CA CYS A 353 -19.20 -3.23 5.97
C CYS A 353 -20.08 -2.11 6.53
N THR A 354 -19.55 -1.41 7.54
CA THR A 354 -20.18 -0.27 8.22
C THR A 354 -19.43 1.05 7.99
N CYS A 355 -18.58 1.12 6.96
CA CYS A 355 -17.84 2.33 6.60
C CYS A 355 -18.78 3.52 6.34
N SER A 356 -18.22 4.73 6.33
CA SER A 356 -18.98 5.97 6.19
C SER A 356 -19.89 6.00 4.96
N ILE A 357 -19.51 5.35 3.85
CA ILE A 357 -20.33 5.25 2.63
C ILE A 357 -21.40 4.16 2.74
N CYS A 358 -21.07 2.99 3.29
CA CYS A 358 -22.02 1.87 3.42
C CYS A 358 -23.11 2.13 4.47
N SER A 359 -22.85 3.03 5.41
CA SER A 359 -23.76 3.43 6.49
C SER A 359 -24.59 4.69 6.18
N LEU A 360 -24.50 5.22 4.94
CA LEU A 360 -25.29 6.37 4.52
C LEU A 360 -26.80 6.10 4.53
N PRO A 361 -27.65 7.14 4.66
CA PRO A 361 -29.08 7.02 4.43
C PRO A 361 -29.41 6.53 3.01
N SER A 362 -30.54 5.86 2.83
CA SER A 362 -30.91 5.22 1.55
C SER A 362 -30.90 6.15 0.34
N HIS A 363 -31.25 7.43 0.50
CA HIS A 363 -31.21 8.40 -0.61
C HIS A 363 -29.77 8.76 -1.03
N MET A 364 -28.84 8.84 -0.08
CA MET A 364 -27.42 9.07 -0.34
C MET A 364 -26.73 7.84 -0.93
N ILE A 365 -27.14 6.63 -0.51
CA ILE A 365 -26.70 5.37 -1.15
C ILE A 365 -27.09 5.37 -2.64
N LYS A 366 -28.36 5.66 -2.95
CA LYS A 366 -28.84 5.74 -4.33
C LYS A 366 -28.07 6.78 -5.16
N LEU A 367 -27.71 7.90 -4.55
CA LEU A 367 -26.90 8.92 -5.20
C LEU A 367 -25.46 8.43 -5.48
N SER A 368 -24.83 7.75 -4.53
CA SER A 368 -23.51 7.15 -4.73
C SER A 368 -23.54 6.09 -5.82
N ASP A 369 -24.52 5.18 -5.82
CA ASP A 369 -24.66 4.17 -6.87
C ASP A 369 -24.90 4.81 -8.25
N TYR A 370 -25.67 5.91 -8.32
CA TYR A 370 -25.83 6.70 -9.55
C TYR A 370 -24.50 7.32 -10.01
N HIS A 371 -23.67 7.84 -9.10
CA HIS A 371 -22.34 8.34 -9.44
C HIS A 371 -21.45 7.23 -9.99
N ILE A 372 -21.47 6.03 -9.39
CA ILE A 372 -20.72 4.86 -9.87
C ILE A 372 -21.18 4.46 -11.28
N GLU A 373 -22.48 4.41 -11.54
CA GLU A 373 -23.01 4.14 -12.88
C GLU A 373 -22.54 5.18 -13.91
N LYS A 374 -22.54 6.47 -13.52
CA LYS A 374 -22.04 7.56 -14.37
C LYS A 374 -20.54 7.46 -14.63
N ILE A 375 -19.74 7.11 -13.62
CA ILE A 375 -18.31 6.85 -13.77
C ILE A 375 -18.07 5.74 -14.80
N GLN A 376 -18.79 4.63 -14.71
CA GLN A 376 -18.67 3.51 -15.66
C GLN A 376 -19.00 3.95 -17.10
N LYS A 377 -20.08 4.71 -17.29
CA LYS A 377 -20.47 5.26 -18.61
C LYS A 377 -19.43 6.24 -19.18
N LEU A 378 -18.89 7.12 -18.34
CA LEU A 378 -17.87 8.08 -18.74
C LEU A 378 -16.55 7.37 -19.10
N ASN A 379 -16.13 6.38 -18.32
CA ASN A 379 -14.96 5.56 -18.66
C ASN A 379 -15.14 4.90 -20.04
N ALA A 380 -16.27 4.22 -20.27
CA ALA A 380 -16.54 3.57 -21.55
C ALA A 380 -16.54 4.54 -22.75
N ALA A 381 -17.09 5.75 -22.56
CA ALA A 381 -17.06 6.77 -23.60
C ALA A 381 -15.65 7.30 -23.85
N LEU A 382 -14.89 7.60 -22.79
CA LEU A 382 -13.52 8.12 -22.88
C LEU A 382 -12.55 7.11 -23.48
N ASP A 383 -12.75 5.82 -23.21
CA ASP A 383 -11.95 4.70 -23.73
C ASP A 383 -12.39 4.29 -25.15
N ASN A 384 -13.41 4.93 -25.73
CA ASN A 384 -13.78 4.75 -27.12
C ASN A 384 -12.90 5.65 -28.02
N TYR A 385 -12.06 5.03 -28.84
CA TYR A 385 -11.20 5.69 -29.83
C TYR A 385 -11.60 5.40 -31.28
N THR A 386 -12.81 4.87 -31.49
CA THR A 386 -13.36 4.70 -32.84
C THR A 386 -13.77 6.06 -33.44
N PRO A 387 -13.97 6.14 -34.77
CA PRO A 387 -14.43 7.38 -35.42
C PRO A 387 -15.77 7.92 -34.91
N THR A 388 -16.56 7.11 -34.22
CA THR A 388 -17.85 7.50 -33.62
C THR A 388 -17.73 7.92 -32.15
N SER A 389 -16.51 8.10 -31.65
CA SER A 389 -16.26 8.53 -30.27
C SER A 389 -16.91 9.89 -29.99
N ILE A 390 -17.66 9.94 -28.89
CA ILE A 390 -18.29 11.16 -28.37
C ILE A 390 -17.44 11.86 -27.32
N ALA A 391 -16.27 11.32 -27.01
CA ALA A 391 -15.54 11.70 -25.82
C ALA A 391 -14.86 13.06 -25.93
N THR A 392 -15.09 13.89 -24.92
CA THR A 392 -14.58 15.26 -24.83
C THR A 392 -13.75 15.46 -23.56
N PRO A 393 -12.89 16.49 -23.51
CA PRO A 393 -12.24 16.87 -22.25
C PRO A 393 -13.22 17.15 -21.11
N GLY A 394 -14.36 17.81 -21.39
CA GLY A 394 -15.38 18.07 -20.36
C GLY A 394 -15.99 16.81 -19.74
N MET A 395 -16.09 15.70 -20.50
CA MET A 395 -16.48 14.40 -19.94
C MET A 395 -15.42 13.85 -18.97
N ALA A 396 -14.13 14.09 -19.25
CA ALA A 396 -13.05 13.68 -18.37
C ALA A 396 -12.98 14.54 -17.09
N GLU A 397 -13.25 15.85 -17.18
CA GLU A 397 -13.40 16.71 -15.99
C GLU A 397 -14.57 16.27 -15.12
N GLN A 398 -15.71 15.93 -15.74
CA GLN A 398 -16.86 15.37 -15.03
C GLN A 398 -16.49 14.05 -14.33
N LEU A 399 -15.72 13.18 -14.99
CA LEU A 399 -15.22 11.95 -14.39
C LEU A 399 -14.39 12.23 -13.14
N ILE A 400 -13.42 13.15 -13.22
CA ILE A 400 -12.56 13.54 -12.08
C ILE A 400 -13.41 14.05 -10.92
N ASN A 401 -14.40 14.89 -11.19
CA ASN A 401 -15.28 15.43 -10.15
C ASN A 401 -16.07 14.31 -9.45
N LEU A 402 -16.57 13.33 -10.18
CA LEU A 402 -17.24 12.17 -9.58
C LEU A 402 -16.29 11.32 -8.73
N TYR A 403 -15.05 11.09 -9.17
CA TYR A 403 -14.03 10.41 -8.35
C TYR A 403 -13.77 11.15 -7.03
N LYS A 404 -13.65 12.48 -7.07
CA LYS A 404 -13.46 13.31 -5.87
C LYS A 404 -14.67 13.27 -4.93
N LEU A 405 -15.88 13.37 -5.48
CA LEU A 405 -17.12 13.30 -4.71
C LEU A 405 -17.29 11.95 -4.02
N GLU A 406 -16.97 10.87 -4.75
CA GLU A 406 -17.04 9.52 -4.23
C GLU A 406 -15.83 9.16 -3.35
N ARG A 407 -14.77 9.98 -3.28
CA ARG A 407 -13.49 9.65 -2.62
C ARG A 407 -12.84 8.38 -3.14
N LEU A 408 -12.85 8.18 -4.45
CA LEU A 408 -12.14 7.09 -5.14
C LEU A 408 -10.64 7.40 -5.26
N ASP A 409 -10.02 7.80 -4.15
CA ASP A 409 -8.64 8.31 -4.10
C ASP A 409 -7.63 7.26 -4.57
N ILE A 410 -7.88 5.99 -4.24
CA ILE A 410 -7.03 4.84 -4.61
C ILE A 410 -6.91 4.65 -6.12
N THR A 411 -7.88 5.10 -6.92
CA THR A 411 -7.89 4.93 -8.39
C THR A 411 -8.01 6.25 -9.14
N ILE A 412 -7.95 7.40 -8.47
CA ILE A 412 -8.15 8.73 -9.10
C ILE A 412 -7.14 9.02 -10.22
N TYR A 413 -5.93 8.45 -10.13
CA TYR A 413 -4.92 8.54 -11.17
C TYR A 413 -5.43 8.04 -12.54
N LYS A 414 -6.34 7.05 -12.56
CA LYS A 414 -6.97 6.55 -13.79
C LYS A 414 -7.90 7.59 -14.44
N ALA A 415 -8.55 8.44 -13.65
CA ALA A 415 -9.37 9.54 -14.16
C ALA A 415 -8.48 10.65 -14.72
N TYR A 416 -7.38 10.98 -14.04
CA TYR A 416 -6.38 11.92 -14.54
C TYR A 416 -5.71 11.45 -15.84
N THR A 417 -5.37 10.16 -15.96
CA THR A 417 -4.86 9.60 -17.21
C THR A 417 -5.84 9.81 -18.36
N ARG A 418 -7.13 9.51 -18.15
CA ARG A 418 -8.17 9.71 -19.18
C ARG A 418 -8.34 11.18 -19.56
N ALA A 419 -8.25 12.09 -18.59
CA ALA A 419 -8.27 13.52 -18.88
C ALA A 419 -7.07 13.94 -19.73
N SER A 420 -5.86 13.50 -19.36
CA SER A 420 -4.66 13.78 -20.15
C SER A 420 -4.80 13.31 -21.60
N VAL A 421 -5.26 12.07 -21.80
CA VAL A 421 -5.52 11.52 -23.14
C VAL A 421 -6.60 12.31 -23.87
N ALA A 422 -7.69 12.70 -23.21
CA ALA A 422 -8.78 13.45 -23.83
C ALA A 422 -8.38 14.85 -24.30
N TYR A 423 -7.57 15.57 -23.51
CA TYR A 423 -7.02 16.88 -23.93
C TYR A 423 -6.01 16.72 -25.06
N ASN A 424 -5.13 15.73 -24.97
CA ASN A 424 -4.17 15.47 -26.04
C ASN A 424 -4.87 15.09 -27.36
N ALA A 425 -6.01 14.37 -27.27
CA ALA A 425 -6.85 14.00 -28.40
C ALA A 425 -7.44 15.17 -29.19
N VAL A 426 -7.65 16.32 -28.54
CA VAL A 426 -8.10 17.55 -29.19
C VAL A 426 -6.96 18.52 -29.49
N GLY A 427 -5.71 18.13 -29.20
CA GLY A 427 -4.50 18.92 -29.46
C GLY A 427 -4.17 19.96 -28.39
N ASP A 428 -4.84 19.93 -27.24
CA ASP A 428 -4.51 20.77 -26.09
C ASP A 428 -3.44 20.06 -25.24
N THR A 429 -2.19 20.31 -25.58
CA THR A 429 -1.05 19.64 -24.95
C THR A 429 -0.74 20.19 -23.56
N ASP A 430 -1.04 21.46 -23.29
CA ASP A 430 -0.81 22.07 -21.98
C ASP A 430 -1.67 21.43 -20.89
N GLN A 431 -2.97 21.27 -21.15
CA GLN A 431 -3.85 20.54 -20.22
C GLN A 431 -3.49 19.06 -20.13
N ALA A 432 -3.09 18.45 -21.26
CA ALA A 432 -2.65 17.05 -21.26
C ALA A 432 -1.48 16.83 -20.29
N LYS A 433 -0.49 17.74 -20.27
CA LYS A 433 0.67 17.66 -19.37
C LYS A 433 0.28 17.82 -17.90
N ILE A 434 -0.60 18.77 -17.57
CA ILE A 434 -1.09 18.97 -16.19
C ILE A 434 -1.76 17.70 -15.66
N TYR A 435 -2.69 17.14 -16.42
CA TYR A 435 -3.37 15.91 -16.02
C TYR A 435 -2.45 14.69 -16.01
N ALA A 436 -1.46 14.62 -16.90
CA ALA A 436 -0.44 13.58 -16.86
C ALA A 436 0.38 13.66 -15.56
N ALA A 437 0.83 14.86 -15.17
CA ALA A 437 1.58 15.05 -13.92
C ALA A 437 0.76 14.65 -12.68
N LEU A 438 -0.55 14.97 -12.65
CA LEU A 438 -1.46 14.52 -11.60
C LEU A 438 -1.61 12.98 -11.61
N ALA A 439 -1.75 12.37 -12.78
CA ALA A 439 -1.83 10.92 -12.91
C ALA A 439 -0.55 10.22 -12.43
N LEU A 440 0.63 10.72 -12.79
CA LEU A 440 1.92 10.20 -12.36
C LEU A 440 2.06 10.29 -10.83
N THR A 441 1.74 11.44 -10.25
CA THR A 441 1.84 11.67 -8.80
C THR A 441 0.96 10.68 -8.01
N HIS A 442 -0.31 10.58 -8.36
CA HIS A 442 -1.24 9.68 -7.66
C HIS A 442 -0.99 8.20 -8.01
N GLY A 443 -0.56 7.91 -9.24
CA GLY A 443 -0.26 6.56 -9.71
C GLY A 443 0.96 5.96 -9.01
N LEU A 444 2.01 6.75 -8.75
CA LEU A 444 3.16 6.29 -7.96
C LEU A 444 2.78 5.91 -6.54
N ILE A 445 1.90 6.69 -5.91
CA ILE A 445 1.45 6.44 -4.54
C ILE A 445 0.63 5.14 -4.48
N ALA A 446 -0.33 4.98 -5.40
CA ALA A 446 -1.30 3.89 -5.35
C ALA A 446 -0.86 2.59 -6.05
N ALA A 447 -0.10 2.68 -7.13
CA ALA A 447 0.30 1.54 -7.96
C ALA A 447 1.83 1.33 -8.03
N GLY A 448 2.61 2.22 -7.41
CA GLY A 448 4.05 2.12 -7.31
C GLY A 448 4.82 2.51 -8.58
N PRO A 449 6.16 2.47 -8.52
CA PRO A 449 7.05 2.92 -9.60
C PRO A 449 7.02 2.05 -10.86
N ARG A 450 6.41 0.86 -10.79
CA ARG A 450 6.28 -0.08 -11.92
C ARG A 450 4.84 -0.25 -12.39
N TRP A 451 3.99 0.73 -12.11
CA TRP A 451 2.67 0.81 -12.71
C TRP A 451 2.77 0.70 -14.24
N SER A 452 1.96 -0.18 -14.85
CA SER A 452 2.02 -0.52 -16.27
C SER A 452 1.94 0.67 -17.22
N ASP A 453 1.13 1.66 -16.88
CA ASP A 453 0.88 2.81 -17.75
C ASP A 453 1.86 3.96 -17.47
N TRP A 454 2.78 3.80 -16.51
CA TRP A 454 3.78 4.82 -16.19
C TRP A 454 4.52 5.33 -17.43
N PRO A 455 5.07 4.48 -18.33
CA PRO A 455 5.80 4.97 -19.50
C PRO A 455 4.93 5.76 -20.48
N THR A 456 3.66 5.36 -20.66
CA THR A 456 2.74 6.02 -21.61
C THR A 456 2.24 7.35 -21.05
N VAL A 457 1.96 7.42 -19.75
CA VAL A 457 1.56 8.65 -19.06
C VAL A 457 2.74 9.62 -18.92
N LEU A 458 3.95 9.12 -18.67
CA LEU A 458 5.16 9.94 -18.68
C LEU A 458 5.39 10.56 -20.06
N LYS A 459 5.13 9.81 -21.13
CA LYS A 459 5.18 10.34 -22.49
C LYS A 459 4.16 11.48 -22.72
N LEU A 460 2.96 11.38 -22.16
CA LEU A 460 1.96 12.46 -22.21
C LEU A 460 2.42 13.72 -21.46
N GLU A 461 3.17 13.58 -20.37
CA GLU A 461 3.71 14.70 -19.61
C GLU A 461 4.89 15.37 -20.34
N GLN A 462 5.81 14.58 -20.89
CA GLN A 462 7.04 15.11 -21.49
C GLN A 462 6.83 15.54 -22.95
N ASN A 463 6.27 14.64 -23.77
CA ASN A 463 6.20 14.77 -25.22
C ASN A 463 4.80 14.33 -25.74
N PRO A 464 3.71 15.03 -25.36
CA PRO A 464 2.35 14.63 -25.69
C PRO A 464 2.11 14.50 -27.20
N GLU A 465 2.80 15.26 -28.04
CA GLU A 465 2.71 15.21 -29.50
C GLU A 465 3.16 13.87 -30.09
N GLU A 466 4.06 13.16 -29.41
CA GLU A 466 4.52 11.84 -29.82
C GLU A 466 3.65 10.69 -29.28
N HIS A 467 2.70 11.00 -28.41
CA HIS A 467 1.75 10.01 -27.90
C HIS A 467 0.67 9.75 -28.96
N TRP A 468 0.23 8.49 -29.08
CA TRP A 468 -0.72 8.06 -30.12
C TRP A 468 -2.03 8.85 -30.12
N SER A 469 -2.40 9.42 -28.96
CA SER A 469 -3.63 10.18 -28.83
C SER A 469 -3.54 11.58 -29.42
N TYR A 470 -2.37 12.14 -29.73
CA TYR A 470 -2.25 13.54 -30.16
C TYR A 470 -3.11 13.84 -31.39
N LYS A 471 -4.03 14.81 -31.24
CA LYS A 471 -5.00 15.21 -32.27
C LYS A 471 -5.83 14.06 -32.86
N SER A 472 -5.93 12.93 -32.16
CA SER A 472 -6.62 11.72 -32.65
C SER A 472 -8.14 11.92 -32.83
N ARG A 473 -8.72 12.93 -32.19
CA ARG A 473 -10.14 13.30 -32.31
C ARG A 473 -10.38 14.57 -33.15
N LEU A 474 -9.33 15.12 -33.77
CA LEU A 474 -9.51 16.18 -34.76
C LEU A 474 -9.74 15.58 -36.15
N PRO A 475 -10.49 16.25 -37.04
CA PRO A 475 -10.59 15.86 -38.43
C PRO A 475 -9.19 15.76 -39.05
N LYS A 476 -8.89 14.65 -39.74
CA LYS A 476 -7.66 14.57 -40.53
C LYS A 476 -7.76 15.58 -41.68
N PRO A 477 -6.71 16.36 -41.98
CA PRO A 477 -6.72 17.22 -43.15
C PRO A 477 -6.98 16.36 -44.38
N THR A 478 -7.98 16.76 -45.19
CA THR A 478 -8.24 16.14 -46.49
C THR A 478 -7.02 16.36 -47.38
N SER A 479 -6.35 15.26 -47.74
CA SER A 479 -5.20 15.22 -48.65
C SER A 479 -5.58 15.62 -50.06
#